data_AF-A0A529LAP1-F1
#
_entry.id   AF-A0A529LAP1-F1
#
_cell.length_a   1.000
_cell.length_b   1.000
_cell.length_c   1.000
_cell.angle_alpha   90.00
_cell.angle_beta   90.00
_cell.angle_gamma   90.00
#
_symmetry.space_group_name_H-M   'P 1'
#
loop_
_entity.id
_entity.type
_entity.pdbx_description
1 polymer ?
#
loop_
_entity_poly.entity_id
_entity_poly.type
_entity_poly.pdbx_seq_one_letter_code
_entity_poly.pdbx_strand_id
1 'polypeptide(L)'
;YAAALPSNGEGEAIFVKPASPIQSVADLKGKRVGVGKGTSAHNLLVAALEKAGIAFDQITPVYLSPADAAAAFASDQIDAWSVWDPFFAIAETRYQPRVLARSSEVLKVNTYFLANKDFAKAHPETITTTISALGEAAKWA
;
A
#
# COMPACT_ATOMS: atom_id res chain seq x y z
N TYR A 1 -19.45 4.83 0.94
CA TYR A 1 -18.52 5.29 2.00
C TYR A 1 -19.17 6.47 2.71
N ALA A 2 -18.78 6.75 3.96
CA ALA A 2 -19.31 7.87 4.74
C ALA A 2 -18.50 9.16 4.52
N ALA A 3 -17.19 9.04 4.31
CA ALA A 3 -16.31 10.14 3.96
C ALA A 3 -15.09 9.62 3.17
N ALA A 4 -14.38 10.55 2.53
CA ALA A 4 -13.11 10.29 1.88
C ALA A 4 -12.09 11.36 2.28
N LEU A 5 -10.85 10.94 2.48
CA LEU A 5 -9.70 11.81 2.73
C LEU A 5 -8.71 11.62 1.58
N PRO A 6 -8.30 12.71 0.89
CA PRO A 6 -7.26 12.62 -0.12
C PRO A 6 -5.96 12.09 0.48
N SER A 7 -5.28 11.22 -0.26
CA SER A 7 -3.93 10.77 0.08
C SER A 7 -2.94 11.32 -0.94
N ASN A 8 -1.75 11.73 -0.48
CA ASN A 8 -0.67 12.13 -1.39
C ASN A 8 -0.01 10.91 -2.05
N GLY A 9 -0.26 9.69 -1.58
CA GLY A 9 0.25 8.44 -2.16
C GLY A 9 1.76 8.21 -1.96
N GLU A 10 2.44 9.02 -1.15
CA GLU A 10 3.90 8.96 -0.97
C GLU A 10 4.33 7.87 0.02
N GLY A 11 3.51 7.62 1.04
CA GLY A 11 3.78 6.63 2.09
C GLY A 11 3.41 5.19 1.72
N GLU A 12 3.27 4.87 0.43
CA GLU A 12 3.00 3.51 -0.05
C GLU A 12 3.81 3.23 -1.31
N ALA A 13 4.57 2.13 -1.31
CA ALA A 13 5.54 1.86 -2.35
C ALA A 13 5.72 0.36 -2.63
N ILE A 14 6.25 0.06 -3.81
CA ILE A 14 6.86 -1.22 -4.19
C ILE A 14 8.37 -1.01 -4.20
N PHE A 15 9.12 -1.81 -3.45
CA PHE A 15 10.56 -1.63 -3.32
C PHE A 15 11.32 -2.95 -3.19
N VAL A 16 12.62 -2.86 -3.40
CA VAL A 16 13.58 -3.97 -3.34
C VAL A 16 14.79 -3.59 -2.49
N LYS A 17 15.56 -4.59 -2.05
CA LYS A 17 16.86 -4.33 -1.39
C LYS A 17 17.81 -3.57 -2.32
N PRO A 18 18.73 -2.73 -1.79
CA PRO A 18 19.63 -1.90 -2.61
C PRO A 18 20.43 -2.69 -3.66
N ALA A 19 20.95 -3.86 -3.25
CA ALA A 19 21.77 -4.74 -4.08
C ALA A 19 20.95 -5.64 -5.03
N SER A 20 19.62 -5.54 -5.03
CA SER A 20 18.78 -6.34 -5.91
C SER A 20 19.10 -6.04 -7.39
N PRO A 21 19.14 -7.05 -8.26
CA PRO A 21 19.26 -6.84 -9.70
C PRO A 21 17.98 -6.27 -10.34
N ILE A 22 16.85 -6.27 -9.61
CA ILE A 22 15.56 -5.75 -10.08
C ILE A 22 15.64 -4.22 -10.15
N GLN A 23 15.52 -3.64 -11.34
CA GLN A 23 15.66 -2.19 -11.55
C GLN A 23 14.32 -1.49 -11.80
N SER A 24 13.31 -2.24 -12.22
CA SER A 24 12.00 -1.71 -12.59
C SER A 24 10.87 -2.65 -12.17
N VAL A 25 9.63 -2.16 -12.21
CA VAL A 25 8.44 -3.01 -12.02
C VAL A 25 8.38 -4.14 -13.07
N ALA A 26 8.92 -3.91 -14.28
CA ALA A 26 8.97 -4.92 -15.32
C ALA A 26 9.82 -6.15 -14.93
N ASP A 27 10.85 -5.94 -14.10
CA ASP A 27 11.75 -6.99 -13.64
C ASP A 27 11.14 -7.89 -12.54
N LEU A 28 9.93 -7.58 -12.09
CA LEU A 28 9.20 -8.39 -11.11
C LEU A 28 8.66 -9.70 -11.70
N LYS A 29 8.68 -9.87 -13.03
CA LYS A 29 8.28 -11.11 -13.68
C LYS A 29 9.04 -12.32 -13.11
N GLY A 30 8.31 -13.32 -12.65
CA GLY A 30 8.83 -14.53 -12.01
C GLY A 30 9.42 -14.31 -10.62
N LYS A 31 9.26 -13.12 -10.02
CA LYS A 31 9.77 -12.80 -8.68
C LYS A 31 8.70 -13.00 -7.61
N ARG A 32 9.15 -13.25 -6.39
CA ARG A 32 8.32 -13.35 -5.19
C ARG A 32 8.07 -11.95 -4.66
N VAL A 33 6.83 -11.51 -4.67
CA VAL A 33 6.45 -10.17 -4.21
C VAL A 33 5.58 -10.30 -2.97
N GLY A 34 6.09 -9.86 -1.82
CA GLY A 34 5.31 -9.79 -0.58
C GLY A 34 4.24 -8.71 -0.68
N VAL A 35 3.00 -9.03 -0.32
CA VAL A 35 1.90 -8.08 -0.31
C VAL A 35 0.75 -8.55 0.59
N GLY A 36 0.01 -7.62 1.20
CA GLY A 36 -1.23 -7.95 1.89
C GLY A 36 -2.36 -8.29 0.90
N LYS A 37 -3.14 -9.34 1.14
CA LYS A 37 -4.26 -9.67 0.23
C LYS A 37 -5.40 -8.65 0.36
N GLY A 38 -5.82 -8.03 -0.74
CA GLY A 38 -6.95 -7.10 -0.78
C GLY A 38 -6.71 -5.73 -0.13
N THR A 39 -5.45 -5.35 0.11
CA THR A 39 -5.07 -4.06 0.69
C THR A 39 -4.85 -3.00 -0.39
N SER A 40 -4.64 -1.74 0.01
CA SER A 40 -4.22 -0.66 -0.90
C SER A 40 -2.91 -0.99 -1.63
N ALA A 41 -1.92 -1.54 -0.92
CA ALA A 41 -0.67 -1.99 -1.53
C ALA A 41 -0.86 -3.12 -2.54
N HIS A 42 -1.87 -3.97 -2.37
CA HIS A 42 -2.25 -4.93 -3.40
C HIS A 42 -2.72 -4.24 -4.68
N ASN A 43 -3.58 -3.23 -4.53
CA ASN A 43 -4.06 -2.44 -5.66
C ASN A 43 -2.92 -1.69 -6.36
N LEU A 44 -1.98 -1.11 -5.59
CA LEU A 44 -0.75 -0.52 -6.13
C LEU A 44 0.03 -1.53 -6.95
N LEU A 45 0.28 -2.73 -6.40
CA LEU A 45 1.03 -3.77 -7.09
C LEU A 45 0.38 -4.17 -8.42
N VAL A 46 -0.94 -4.40 -8.42
CA VAL A 46 -1.69 -4.72 -9.64
C VAL A 46 -1.56 -3.60 -10.67
N ALA A 47 -1.86 -2.36 -10.27
CA ALA A 47 -1.84 -1.22 -11.19
C ALA A 47 -0.42 -0.92 -11.75
N ALA A 48 0.61 -1.11 -10.93
CA ALA A 48 1.99 -0.94 -11.36
C ALA A 48 2.40 -2.01 -12.38
N LEU A 49 2.01 -3.27 -12.16
CA LEU A 49 2.26 -4.38 -13.09
C LEU A 49 1.51 -4.16 -14.41
N GLU A 50 0.25 -3.74 -14.38
CA GLU A 50 -0.53 -3.41 -15.56
C GLU A 50 0.12 -2.29 -16.38
N LYS A 51 0.58 -1.22 -15.72
CA LYS A 51 1.31 -0.11 -16.36
C LYS A 51 2.64 -0.58 -16.99
N ALA A 52 3.27 -1.60 -16.42
CA ALA A 52 4.48 -2.24 -16.95
C ALA A 52 4.18 -3.33 -18.01
N GLY A 53 2.91 -3.61 -18.33
CA GLY A 53 2.52 -4.63 -19.31
C GLY A 53 2.70 -6.07 -18.82
N ILE A 54 2.71 -6.29 -17.50
CA ILE A 54 2.88 -7.60 -16.87
C ILE A 54 1.56 -8.03 -16.24
N ALA A 55 1.12 -9.25 -16.56
CA ALA A 55 -0.04 -9.83 -15.89
C ALA A 55 0.31 -10.25 -14.46
N PHE A 56 -0.63 -10.08 -13.53
CA PHE A 56 -0.41 -10.38 -12.10
C PHE A 56 -0.01 -11.84 -11.84
N ASP A 57 -0.44 -12.78 -12.69
CA ASP A 57 -0.07 -14.20 -12.62
C ASP A 57 1.36 -14.50 -13.10
N GLN A 58 2.04 -13.51 -13.69
CA GLN A 58 3.45 -13.63 -14.08
C GLN A 58 4.40 -13.29 -12.94
N ILE A 59 3.89 -12.89 -11.77
CA ILE A 59 4.67 -12.80 -10.53
C ILE A 59 4.25 -13.93 -9.58
N THR A 60 5.02 -14.16 -8.51
CA THR A 60 4.61 -15.02 -7.40
C THR A 60 4.19 -14.15 -6.22
N PRO A 61 2.89 -13.84 -6.04
CA PRO A 61 2.45 -13.06 -4.90
C PRO A 61 2.57 -13.90 -3.62
N VAL A 62 3.26 -13.34 -2.62
CA VAL A 62 3.39 -13.96 -1.29
C VAL A 62 2.52 -13.17 -0.32
N TYR A 63 1.36 -13.72 0.00
CA TYR A 63 0.38 -13.04 0.85
C TYR A 63 0.78 -13.09 2.32
N LEU A 64 1.15 -11.94 2.87
CA LEU A 64 1.66 -11.81 4.24
C LEU A 64 1.05 -10.59 4.91
N SER A 65 0.91 -10.63 6.24
CA SER A 65 0.69 -9.41 7.01
C SER A 65 1.91 -8.50 6.87
N PRO A 66 1.80 -7.17 7.04
CA PRO A 66 2.96 -6.29 6.98
C PRO A 66 4.09 -6.68 7.94
N ALA A 67 3.77 -7.19 9.14
CA ALA A 67 4.77 -7.65 10.10
C ALA A 67 5.49 -8.92 9.62
N ASP A 68 4.77 -9.90 9.08
CA ASP A 68 5.38 -11.12 8.54
C ASP A 68 6.18 -10.83 7.26
N ALA A 69 5.69 -9.92 6.42
CA ALA A 69 6.38 -9.47 5.22
C ALA A 69 7.70 -8.77 5.56
N ALA A 70 7.77 -8.00 6.64
CA ALA A 70 9.02 -7.41 7.12
C ALA A 70 10.07 -8.48 7.46
N ALA A 71 9.67 -9.56 8.13
CA ALA A 71 10.55 -10.69 8.45
C ALA A 71 10.97 -11.48 7.20
N ALA A 72 10.04 -11.71 6.27
CA ALA A 72 10.32 -12.37 5.00
C ALA A 72 11.27 -11.53 4.11
N PHE A 73 11.08 -10.21 4.06
CA PHE A 73 11.96 -9.29 3.34
C PHE A 73 13.36 -9.28 3.96
N ALA A 74 13.46 -9.23 5.29
CA ALA A 74 14.75 -9.25 5.99
C ALA A 74 15.55 -10.53 5.66
N SER A 75 14.87 -11.67 5.58
CA SER A 75 15.45 -13.00 5.35
C SER A 75 15.50 -13.45 3.87
N ASP A 76 15.30 -12.54 2.91
CA ASP A 76 15.35 -12.83 1.46
C ASP A 76 14.34 -13.89 0.97
N GLN A 77 13.25 -14.07 1.71
CA GLN A 77 12.14 -14.94 1.32
C GLN A 77 11.19 -14.30 0.29
N ILE A 78 11.24 -12.98 0.15
CA ILE A 78 10.59 -12.22 -0.92
C ILE A 78 11.61 -11.31 -1.59
N ASP A 79 11.47 -11.13 -2.90
CA ASP A 79 12.42 -10.38 -3.73
C ASP A 79 12.07 -8.89 -3.80
N ALA A 80 10.77 -8.58 -3.65
CA ALA A 80 10.22 -7.23 -3.56
C ALA A 80 9.08 -7.20 -2.54
N TRP A 81 8.75 -6.02 -2.05
CA TRP A 81 7.67 -5.81 -1.10
C TRP A 81 6.83 -4.59 -1.48
N SER A 82 5.51 -4.76 -1.50
CA SER A 82 4.56 -3.66 -1.61
C SER A 82 3.85 -3.42 -0.27
N VAL A 83 4.02 -2.24 0.31
CA VAL A 83 3.45 -1.87 1.62
C VAL A 83 3.35 -0.37 1.81
N TRP A 84 2.62 0.04 2.85
CA TRP A 84 2.43 1.41 3.29
C TRP A 84 3.15 1.72 4.61
N ASP A 85 3.17 2.99 5.01
CA ASP A 85 3.71 3.46 6.27
C ASP A 85 2.91 2.97 7.49
N PRO A 86 3.56 2.71 8.64
CA PRO A 86 4.96 3.02 8.94
C PRO A 86 5.97 1.95 8.47
N PHE A 87 5.51 0.85 7.86
CA PHE A 87 6.40 -0.25 7.48
C PHE A 87 7.39 0.15 6.38
N PHE A 88 6.94 0.97 5.43
CA PHE A 88 7.81 1.52 4.39
C PHE A 88 8.89 2.44 4.98
N ALA A 89 8.55 3.44 5.78
CA ALA A 89 9.52 4.29 6.48
C ALA A 89 10.51 3.50 7.38
N ILE A 90 10.05 2.44 8.05
CA ILE A 90 10.93 1.54 8.81
C ILE A 90 11.91 0.82 7.88
N ALA A 91 11.44 0.34 6.72
CA ALA A 91 12.29 -0.29 5.73
C ALA A 91 13.30 0.71 5.14
N GLU A 92 12.90 1.96 4.88
CA GLU A 92 13.79 3.05 4.44
C GLU A 92 14.93 3.27 5.42
N THR A 93 14.62 3.34 6.71
CA THR A 93 15.63 3.53 7.76
C THR A 93 16.56 2.32 7.89
N ARG A 94 16.04 1.10 7.78
CA ARG A 94 16.82 -0.13 8.04
C ARG A 94 17.63 -0.61 6.86
N TYR A 95 17.09 -0.48 5.64
CA TYR A 95 17.61 -1.16 4.45
C TYR A 95 17.95 -0.21 3.31
N GLN A 96 17.53 1.06 3.38
CA GLN A 96 17.71 2.05 2.28
C GLN A 96 17.25 1.49 0.92
N PRO A 97 16.05 0.88 0.85
CA PRO A 97 15.60 0.11 -0.29
C PRO A 97 15.48 1.00 -1.52
N ARG A 98 15.64 0.39 -2.70
CA ARG A 98 15.36 1.08 -3.96
C ARG A 98 13.86 0.97 -4.25
N VAL A 99 13.19 2.12 -4.33
CA VAL A 99 11.79 2.22 -4.71
C VAL A 99 11.66 1.99 -6.22
N LEU A 100 10.76 1.08 -6.61
CA LEU A 100 10.42 0.80 -8.00
C LEU A 100 9.21 1.62 -8.46
N ALA A 101 8.25 1.85 -7.56
CA ALA A 101 7.09 2.69 -7.79
C ALA A 101 6.47 3.13 -6.47
N ARG A 102 5.96 4.37 -6.40
CA ARG A 102 5.08 4.84 -5.33
C ARG A 102 3.62 4.85 -5.77
N SER A 103 2.70 4.82 -4.81
CA SER A 103 1.28 4.98 -5.13
C SER A 103 1.00 6.31 -5.82
N SER A 104 1.68 7.40 -5.47
CA SER A 104 1.53 8.72 -6.10
C SER A 104 1.87 8.76 -7.60
N GLU A 105 2.75 7.85 -8.06
CA GLU A 105 3.22 7.75 -9.44
C GLU A 105 2.34 6.86 -10.32
N VAL A 106 1.51 6.02 -9.68
CA VAL A 106 0.74 4.96 -10.34
C VAL A 106 -0.77 5.21 -10.22
N LEU A 107 -1.24 5.68 -9.07
CA LEU A 107 -2.65 5.79 -8.71
C LEU A 107 -2.98 7.16 -8.12
N LYS A 108 -4.22 7.61 -8.36
CA LYS A 108 -4.85 8.65 -7.54
C LYS A 108 -5.64 7.97 -6.44
N VAL A 109 -5.09 7.92 -5.23
CA VAL A 109 -5.66 7.20 -4.09
C VAL A 109 -6.37 8.12 -3.10
N ASN A 110 -7.43 7.61 -2.49
CA ASN A 110 -8.11 8.22 -1.35
C ASN A 110 -8.22 7.19 -0.22
N THR A 111 -8.19 7.67 1.02
CA THR A 111 -8.60 6.89 2.19
C THR A 111 -10.10 7.04 2.36
N TYR A 112 -10.81 5.93 2.55
CA TYR A 112 -12.27 5.94 2.72
C TYR A 112 -12.67 5.53 4.13
N PHE A 113 -13.58 6.29 4.73
CA PHE A 113 -14.26 5.89 5.95
C PHE A 113 -15.53 5.12 5.58
N LEU A 114 -15.63 3.88 6.06
CA LEU A 114 -16.79 3.02 5.81
C LEU A 114 -17.64 2.94 7.08
N ALA A 115 -18.95 3.05 6.89
CA ALA A 115 -19.93 2.85 7.94
C ALA A 115 -20.95 1.80 7.48
N ASN A 116 -21.44 0.99 8.42
CA ASN A 116 -22.56 0.12 8.16
C ASN A 116 -23.77 0.96 7.71
N LYS A 117 -24.49 0.49 6.68
CA LYS A 117 -25.59 1.24 6.05
C LYS A 117 -26.74 1.53 7.00
N ASP A 118 -27.13 0.55 7.82
CA ASP A 118 -28.27 0.69 8.72
C ASP A 118 -27.90 1.58 9.90
N PHE A 119 -26.69 1.43 10.44
CA PHE A 119 -26.16 2.33 11.47
C PHE A 119 -26.09 3.78 10.98
N ALA A 120 -25.56 4.02 9.78
CA ALA A 120 -25.44 5.37 9.23
C ALA A 120 -26.80 6.04 8.99
N LYS A 121 -27.84 5.24 8.66
CA LYS A 121 -29.22 5.73 8.53
C LYS A 121 -29.86 6.03 9.88
N ALA A 122 -29.62 5.19 10.89
CA ALA A 122 -30.19 5.34 12.22
C ALA A 122 -29.52 6.45 13.03
N HIS A 123 -28.23 6.73 12.78
CA HIS A 123 -27.41 7.67 13.56
C HIS A 123 -26.68 8.69 12.67
N PRO A 124 -27.41 9.48 11.85
CA PRO A 124 -26.77 10.41 10.90
C PRO A 124 -25.94 11.48 11.62
N GLU A 125 -26.40 12.00 12.76
CA GLU A 125 -25.68 13.01 13.54
C GLU A 125 -24.35 12.48 14.07
N THR A 126 -24.33 11.24 14.61
CA THR A 126 -23.11 10.60 15.10
C THR A 126 -22.08 10.44 13.98
N ILE A 127 -22.52 10.04 12.77
CA ILE A 127 -21.64 9.95 11.60
C ILE A 127 -21.06 11.32 11.28
N THR A 128 -21.89 12.35 11.16
CA THR A 128 -21.43 13.71 10.83
C THR A 128 -20.45 14.25 11.88
N THR A 129 -20.77 14.17 13.17
CA THR A 129 -19.89 14.64 14.24
C THR A 129 -18.55 13.91 14.23
N THR A 130 -18.56 12.58 14.05
CA THR A 130 -17.32 11.80 14.00
C THR A 130 -16.46 12.17 12.80
N ILE A 131 -17.04 12.26 11.61
CA ILE A 131 -16.30 12.65 10.39
C ILE A 131 -15.77 14.08 10.50
N SER A 132 -16.54 15.01 11.06
CA SER A 132 -16.09 16.39 11.28
C SER A 132 -14.89 16.44 12.24
N ALA A 133 -14.97 15.74 13.37
CA ALA A 133 -13.86 15.68 14.32
C ALA A 133 -12.59 15.04 13.72
N LEU A 134 -12.75 13.99 12.91
CA LEU A 134 -11.64 13.39 12.16
C LEU A 134 -11.05 14.36 11.13
N GLY A 135 -11.90 15.13 10.44
CA GLY A 135 -11.48 16.16 9.50
C GLY A 135 -10.72 17.31 10.16
N GLU A 136 -11.11 17.71 11.37
CA GLU A 136 -10.38 18.71 12.17
C GLU A 136 -9.02 18.17 12.63
N ALA A 137 -8.98 16.93 13.16
CA ALA A 137 -7.74 16.28 13.56
C ALA A 137 -6.76 16.13 12.39
N ALA A 138 -7.25 15.77 11.20
CA ALA A 138 -6.42 15.63 10.00
C ALA A 138 -5.83 16.95 9.49
N LYS A 139 -6.48 18.10 9.74
CA LYS A 139 -5.94 19.43 9.37
C LYS A 139 -4.85 19.92 10.33
N TRP A 140 -4.81 19.40 11.54
CA TRP A 140 -3.84 19.79 12.56
C TRP A 140 -2.48 19.11 12.36
N ALA A 141 -2.48 17.89 11.84
CA ALA A 141 -1.29 17.09 11.54
C ALA A 141 -0.57 17.56 10.27
#